data_AF-A0A7J9QJR8-F1
#
_entry.id   AF-A0A7J9QJR8-F1
#
_cell.length_a   1.000
_cell.length_b   1.000
_cell.length_c   1.000
_cell.angle_alpha   90.00
_cell.angle_beta   90.00
_cell.angle_gamma   90.00
#
_symmetry.space_group_name_H-M   'P 1'
#
loop_
_entity.id
_entity.type
_entity.pdbx_description
1 polymer ?
#
loop_
_entity_poly.entity_id
_entity_poly.type
_entity_poly.pdbx_seq_one_letter_code
_entity_poly.pdbx_strand_id
1 'polypeptide(L)'
;MAILPIDSGRYGTKEMMEIFSEQNKVNYQLEIEGAAAISQSEIGMISKSIGKEIHRAATSGKITAKRIKQLEAKSDHDTAALVESLSEKCSKNARPWIHYGLTSN
;
A
#
# COMPACT_ATOMS: atom_id res chain seq x y z
N MET A 1 -4.04 11.65 -23.21
CA MET A 1 -3.17 12.78 -23.62
C MET A 1 -2.91 13.59 -22.36
N ALA A 2 -1.65 13.91 -22.06
CA ALA A 2 -1.31 14.74 -20.91
C ALA A 2 -1.93 16.14 -21.08
N ILE A 3 -2.72 16.58 -20.10
CA ILE A 3 -3.36 17.91 -20.13
C ILE A 3 -2.39 18.94 -19.55
N LEU A 4 -1.68 18.60 -18.47
CA LEU A 4 -0.75 19.50 -17.81
C LEU A 4 0.66 19.38 -18.42
N PRO A 5 1.39 20.50 -18.58
CA PRO A 5 2.78 20.49 -19.06
C PRO A 5 3.78 19.75 -18.15
N ILE A 6 3.41 19.51 -16.89
CA ILE A 6 4.21 18.70 -15.97
C ILE A 6 4.15 17.22 -16.38
N ASP A 7 2.95 16.71 -16.69
CA ASP A 7 2.70 15.32 -17.06
C ASP A 7 3.24 14.97 -18.45
N SER A 8 3.44 15.97 -19.31
CA SER A 8 4.02 15.78 -20.65
C SER A 8 5.55 15.79 -20.66
N GLY A 9 6.19 16.01 -19.50
CA GLY A 9 7.65 16.12 -19.40
C GLY A 9 8.22 17.45 -19.91
N ARG A 10 7.37 18.43 -20.26
CA ARG A 10 7.82 19.77 -20.66
C ARG A 10 8.40 20.53 -19.47
N TYR A 11 7.76 20.41 -18.30
CA TYR A 11 8.23 21.00 -17.04
C TYR A 11 8.47 19.96 -15.93
N GLY A 12 7.94 18.74 -16.07
CA GLY A 12 8.15 17.65 -15.12
C GLY A 12 9.46 16.91 -15.38
N THR A 13 10.35 16.89 -14.40
CA THR A 13 11.52 15.99 -14.39
C THR A 13 11.07 14.55 -14.18
N LYS A 14 11.82 13.57 -14.68
CA LYS A 14 11.48 12.14 -14.53
C LYS A 14 11.38 11.72 -13.08
N GLU A 15 12.30 12.21 -12.26
CA GLU A 15 12.42 11.93 -10.83
C GLU A 15 11.19 12.41 -10.07
N MET A 16 10.73 13.64 -10.34
CA MET A 16 9.50 14.20 -9.75
C MET A 16 8.26 13.41 -10.18
N MET A 17 8.13 13.09 -11.47
CA MET A 17 7.00 12.29 -11.95
C MET A 17 6.99 10.88 -11.39
N GLU A 18 8.16 10.30 -11.14
CA GLU A 18 8.30 8.97 -10.54
C GLU A 18 7.78 8.96 -9.10
N ILE A 19 8.20 9.91 -8.25
CA ILE A 19 7.76 10.02 -6.84
C ILE A 19 6.22 10.06 -6.75
N PHE A 20 5.58 10.87 -7.59
CA PHE A 20 4.13 11.07 -7.59
C PHE A 20 3.37 10.11 -8.52
N SER A 21 4.04 9.10 -9.07
CA SER A 21 3.35 8.10 -9.88
C SER A 21 2.36 7.31 -9.03
N GLU A 22 1.25 6.90 -9.64
CA GLU A 22 0.20 6.11 -8.99
C GLU A 22 0.74 4.85 -8.30
N GLN A 23 1.73 4.20 -8.91
CA GLN A 23 2.36 3.01 -8.33
C GLN A 23 3.21 3.38 -7.12
N ASN A 24 3.96 4.48 -7.15
CA ASN A 24 4.77 4.88 -6.00
C ASN A 24 3.92 5.39 -4.84
N LYS A 25 2.81 6.09 -5.10
CA LYS A 25 1.81 6.40 -4.07
C LYS A 25 1.37 5.13 -3.32
N VAL A 26 1.00 4.08 -4.07
CA VAL A 26 0.64 2.77 -3.51
C VAL A 26 1.80 2.15 -2.74
N ASN A 27 3.01 2.19 -3.29
CA ASN A 27 4.19 1.63 -2.64
C ASN A 27 4.46 2.30 -1.28
N TYR A 28 4.34 3.63 -1.19
CA TYR A 28 4.49 4.37 0.07
C TYR A 28 3.41 4.00 1.10
N GLN A 29 2.16 3.89 0.66
CA GLN A 29 1.07 3.44 1.54
C GLN A 29 1.31 2.02 2.08
N LEU A 30 1.79 1.10 1.22
CA LEU A 30 2.16 -0.26 1.64
C LEU A 30 3.34 -0.26 2.61
N GLU A 31 4.33 0.59 2.40
CA GLU A 31 5.48 0.73 3.30
C GLU A 31 5.02 1.15 4.70
N ILE A 32 4.05 2.08 4.80
CA ILE A 32 3.43 2.48 6.06
C ILE A 32 2.71 1.30 6.73
N GLU A 33 1.89 0.55 6.01
CA GLU A 33 1.21 -0.65 6.53
C GLU A 33 2.20 -1.70 7.05
N GLY A 34 3.27 -1.94 6.29
CA GLY A 34 4.33 -2.86 6.69
C GLY A 34 5.08 -2.40 7.94
N ALA A 35 5.43 -1.12 8.02
CA ALA A 35 6.11 -0.52 9.17
C ALA A 35 5.24 -0.52 10.43
N ALA A 36 3.93 -0.26 10.28
CA ALA A 36 2.96 -0.34 11.36
C ALA A 36 2.89 -1.77 11.93
N ALA A 37 2.79 -2.79 11.07
CA ALA A 37 2.76 -4.19 11.50
C ALA A 37 4.06 -4.63 12.20
N ILE A 38 5.21 -4.18 11.73
CA ILE A 38 6.50 -4.42 12.43
C ILE A 38 6.47 -3.78 13.82
N SER A 39 6.09 -2.51 13.92
CA SER A 39 6.05 -1.77 15.19
C SER A 39 5.09 -2.44 16.19
N GLN A 40 3.91 -2.85 15.73
CA GLN A 40 2.95 -3.62 16.53
C GLN A 40 3.52 -4.95 17.05
N SER A 41 4.37 -5.60 16.24
CA SER A 41 5.02 -6.84 16.65
C SER A 41 6.16 -6.63 17.66
N GLU A 42 6.80 -5.45 17.65
CA GLU A 42 7.85 -5.08 18.60
C GLU A 42 7.29 -4.80 19.99
N ILE A 43 6.10 -4.18 20.07
CA ILE A 43 5.39 -3.94 21.33
C ILE A 43 4.58 -5.16 21.82
N GLY A 44 4.63 -6.28 21.11
CA GLY A 44 3.96 -7.53 21.50
C GLY A 44 2.45 -7.55 21.26
N MET A 45 1.90 -6.61 20.50
CA MET A 45 0.47 -6.60 20.13
C MET A 45 0.13 -7.73 19.17
N ILE A 46 1.04 -8.04 18.25
CA ILE A 46 0.97 -9.18 17.33
C ILE A 46 2.24 -10.02 17.41
N SER A 47 2.21 -11.25 16.90
CA SER A 47 3.42 -12.07 16.87
C SER A 47 4.45 -11.50 15.89
N LYS A 48 5.75 -11.68 16.20
CA LYS A 48 6.85 -11.30 15.30
C LYS A 48 6.78 -11.98 13.93
N SER A 49 6.18 -13.17 13.84
CA SER A 49 5.97 -13.84 12.56
C SER A 49 4.91 -13.14 11.71
N ILE A 50 3.80 -12.71 12.30
CA ILE A 50 2.73 -11.98 11.60
C ILE A 50 3.25 -10.61 11.13
N GLY A 51 3.90 -9.84 11.99
CA GLY A 51 4.45 -8.52 11.59
C GLY A 51 5.43 -8.62 10.42
N LYS A 52 6.32 -9.62 10.45
CA LYS A 52 7.25 -9.91 9.34
C LYS A 52 6.55 -10.37 8.07
N GLU A 53 5.47 -11.13 8.18
CA GLU A 53 4.69 -11.60 7.03
C GLU A 53 4.02 -10.43 6.31
N ILE A 54 3.33 -9.56 7.06
CA ILE A 54 2.65 -8.37 6.51
C ILE A 54 3.66 -7.45 5.83
N HIS A 55 4.77 -7.13 6.52
CA HIS A 55 5.83 -6.31 5.96
C HIS A 55 6.41 -6.90 4.66
N ARG A 56 6.70 -8.22 4.64
CA ARG A 56 7.21 -8.88 3.42
C ARG A 56 6.19 -8.83 2.28
N ALA A 57 4.91 -8.96 2.56
CA ALA A 57 3.86 -8.86 1.56
C ALA A 57 3.77 -7.44 1.00
N ALA A 58 3.81 -6.43 1.87
CA ALA A 58 3.77 -5.02 1.52
C ALA A 58 4.97 -4.60 0.64
N THR A 59 6.18 -5.02 0.98
CA THR A 59 7.41 -4.68 0.23
C THR A 59 7.71 -5.66 -0.90
N SER A 60 6.81 -6.59 -1.24
CA SER A 60 7.09 -7.65 -2.23
C SER A 60 7.15 -7.17 -3.68
N GLY A 61 6.68 -5.96 -3.96
CA GLY A 61 6.49 -5.45 -5.34
C GLY A 61 5.40 -6.17 -6.13
N LYS A 62 4.60 -7.05 -5.49
CA LYS A 62 3.54 -7.82 -6.15
C LYS A 62 2.17 -7.14 -6.13
N ILE A 63 2.05 -6.00 -5.45
CA ILE A 63 0.82 -5.21 -5.36
C ILE A 63 0.92 -4.07 -6.35
N THR A 64 -0.12 -3.92 -7.20
CA THR A 64 -0.11 -2.95 -8.30
C THR A 64 -1.24 -1.95 -8.15
N ALA A 65 -1.01 -0.70 -8.53
CA ALA A 65 -2.04 0.34 -8.55
C ALA A 65 -3.25 -0.06 -9.42
N LYS A 66 -3.01 -0.83 -10.49
CA LYS A 66 -4.07 -1.39 -11.32
C LYS A 66 -5.00 -2.34 -10.54
N ARG A 67 -4.44 -3.20 -9.67
CA ARG A 67 -5.26 -4.11 -8.84
C ARG A 67 -6.07 -3.34 -7.82
N ILE A 68 -5.47 -2.34 -7.18
CA ILE A 68 -6.16 -1.49 -6.20
C ILE A 68 -7.34 -0.78 -6.86
N LYS A 69 -7.15 -0.16 -8.03
CA LYS A 69 -8.27 0.49 -8.77
C LYS A 69 -9.42 -0.46 -9.11
N GLN A 70 -9.15 -1.74 -9.36
CA GLN A 70 -10.21 -2.73 -9.59
C GLN A 70 -11.00 -3.07 -8.32
N LEU A 71 -10.36 -3.03 -7.16
CA LEU A 71 -10.99 -3.25 -5.86
C LEU A 71 -11.72 -2.00 -5.38
N GLU A 72 -11.14 -0.82 -5.62
CA GLU A 72 -11.74 0.49 -5.39
C GLU A 72 -13.04 0.65 -6.16
N ALA A 73 -13.08 0.25 -7.43
CA ALA A 73 -14.31 0.28 -8.24
C ALA A 73 -15.48 -0.56 -7.66
N LYS A 74 -15.21 -1.46 -6.71
CA LYS A 74 -16.24 -2.23 -5.99
C LYS A 74 -16.56 -1.67 -4.62
N SER A 75 -15.56 -1.15 -3.93
CA SER A 75 -15.64 -0.69 -2.54
C SER A 75 -15.96 0.80 -2.41
N ASP A 76 -15.74 1.59 -3.46
CA ASP A 76 -15.79 3.05 -3.48
C ASP A 76 -14.91 3.70 -2.38
N HIS A 77 -13.83 3.00 -2.00
CA HIS A 77 -12.90 3.45 -0.95
C HIS A 77 -11.47 2.95 -1.22
N ASP A 78 -10.56 3.89 -1.47
CA ASP A 78 -9.16 3.65 -1.84
C ASP A 78 -8.34 2.88 -0.80
N THR A 79 -8.43 3.28 0.47
CA THR A 79 -7.71 2.67 1.59
C THR A 79 -8.20 1.25 1.84
N ALA A 80 -9.52 1.03 1.81
CA ALA A 80 -10.10 -0.31 1.91
C ALA A 80 -9.61 -1.22 0.77
N ALA A 81 -9.53 -0.70 -0.46
CA ALA A 81 -9.01 -1.43 -1.61
C ALA A 81 -7.51 -1.78 -1.46
N LEU A 82 -6.70 -0.90 -0.87
CA LEU A 82 -5.30 -1.17 -0.58
C LEU A 82 -5.16 -2.29 0.48
N VAL A 83 -5.92 -2.21 1.57
CA VAL A 83 -5.94 -3.22 2.63
C VAL A 83 -6.40 -4.58 2.11
N GLU A 84 -7.43 -4.60 1.27
CA GLU A 84 -7.89 -5.82 0.59
C GLU A 84 -6.79 -6.39 -0.32
N SER A 85 -6.12 -5.55 -1.11
CA SER A 85 -5.04 -6.00 -2.00
C SER A 85 -3.85 -6.57 -1.23
N LEU A 86 -3.52 -6.02 -0.06
CA LEU A 86 -2.47 -6.56 0.82
C LEU A 86 -2.92 -7.86 1.50
N SER A 87 -4.19 -7.94 1.89
CA SER A 87 -4.81 -9.14 2.48
C SER A 87 -4.78 -10.35 1.53
N GLU A 88 -4.91 -10.13 0.22
CA GLU A 88 -4.77 -11.17 -0.80
C GLU A 88 -3.38 -11.83 -0.81
N LYS A 89 -2.34 -11.11 -0.33
CA LYS A 89 -0.96 -11.59 -0.28
C LYS A 89 -0.55 -12.17 1.07
N CYS A 90 -1.43 -12.10 2.06
CA CYS A 90 -1.19 -12.59 3.42
C CYS A 90 -2.01 -13.83 3.75
N SER A 91 -1.50 -14.64 4.68
CA SER A 91 -2.19 -15.78 5.27
C SER A 91 -3.41 -15.35 6.07
N LYS A 92 -4.33 -16.29 6.29
CA LYS A 92 -5.58 -16.03 7.04
C LYS A 92 -5.33 -15.47 8.44
N ASN A 93 -4.21 -15.83 9.07
CA ASN A 93 -3.88 -15.40 10.44
C ASN A 93 -3.35 -13.95 10.48
N ALA A 94 -2.74 -13.48 9.39
CA ALA A 94 -2.19 -12.13 9.30
C ALA A 94 -3.24 -11.09 8.89
N ARG A 95 -4.26 -11.48 8.11
CA ARG A 95 -5.29 -10.57 7.58
C ARG A 95 -5.97 -9.67 8.62
N PRO A 96 -6.37 -10.14 9.82
CA PRO A 96 -7.04 -9.30 10.81
C PRO A 96 -6.17 -8.17 11.37
N TRP A 97 -4.85 -8.26 11.17
CA TRP A 97 -3.87 -7.32 11.70
C TRP A 97 -3.42 -6.28 10.69
N ILE A 98 -3.84 -6.40 9.43
CA ILE A 98 -3.57 -5.37 8.41
C ILE A 98 -4.43 -4.15 8.73
N HIS A 99 -3.83 -2.96 8.72
CA HIS A 99 -4.48 -1.70 9.09
C HIS A 99 -5.09 -1.66 10.51
N TYR A 100 -4.68 -2.58 11.39
CA TYR A 100 -5.26 -2.67 12.73
C TYR A 100 -4.93 -1.43 13.56
N GLY A 101 -5.96 -0.76 14.08
CA GLY A 101 -5.81 0.44 14.91
C GLY A 101 -5.47 1.72 14.14
N LEU A 102 -5.44 1.67 12.80
CA LEU A 102 -5.24 2.83 11.94
C LEU A 102 -6.58 3.40 11.44
N THR A 103 -6.54 4.65 10.98
CA THR A 103 -7.61 5.29 10.21
C THR A 103 -7.04 5.74 8.87
N SER A 104 -7.91 6.06 7.92
CA SER A 104 -7.52 6.32 6.52
C SER A 104 -6.73 7.62 6.26
N ASN A 105 -6.55 8.49 7.25
CA ASN A 105 -5.99 9.84 7.05
C ASN A 105 -4.47 9.92 7.25
#